data_AF-A0A973LFH7-F1
#
_entry.id   AF-A0A973LFH7-F1
#
_cell.length_a   1.000
_cell.length_b   1.000
_cell.length_c   1.000
_cell.angle_alpha   90.00
_cell.angle_beta   90.00
_cell.angle_gamma   90.00
#
_symmetry.space_group_name_H-M   'P 1'
#
loop_
_entity.id
_entity.type
_entity.pdbx_description
1 polymer ?
#
loop_
_entity_poly.entity_id
_entity_poly.type
_entity_poly.pdbx_seq_one_letter_code
_entity_poly.pdbx_strand_id
1 'polypeptide(L)'
;MDYRIAFPEGMDDGDWAVQEAKGWVDVTVCWDGEERLLSFYDQTRLMQTIGHEMARTGYFAERSLVVVSAVTPENIEAAVAALAARGFVDI
;
A
#
# COMPACT_ATOMS: atom_id res chain seq x y z
N MET A 1 5.04 -11.16 -16.55
CA MET A 1 4.55 -11.73 -15.28
C MET A 1 3.14 -11.25 -15.12
N ASP A 2 2.19 -12.16 -14.97
CA ASP A 2 0.79 -11.80 -14.80
C ASP A 2 0.53 -11.51 -13.32
N TYR A 3 -0.01 -10.32 -13.05
CA TYR A 3 -0.47 -9.91 -11.73
C TYR A 3 -1.82 -9.21 -11.86
N ARG A 4 -2.59 -9.20 -10.77
CA ARG A 4 -3.88 -8.50 -10.68
C ARG A 4 -3.91 -7.67 -9.40
N ILE A 5 -4.34 -6.42 -9.53
CA ILE A 5 -4.60 -5.54 -8.40
C ILE A 5 -6.09 -5.59 -8.10
N ALA A 6 -6.44 -5.84 -6.85
CA ALA A 6 -7.80 -5.77 -6.34
C ALA A 6 -7.87 -4.66 -5.29
N PHE A 7 -8.32 -3.49 -5.75
CA PHE A 7 -8.63 -2.36 -4.88
C PHE A 7 -9.84 -2.68 -3.98
N PRO A 8 -9.99 -1.99 -2.84
CA PRO A 8 -11.15 -2.15 -1.98
C PRO A 8 -12.46 -1.95 -2.77
N GLU A 9 -13.42 -2.86 -2.58
CA GLU A 9 -14.66 -2.86 -3.35
C GLU A 9 -15.50 -1.60 -3.08
N GLY A 10 -16.13 -1.08 -4.13
CA GLY A 10 -17.11 -0.01 -4.04
C GLY A 10 -16.54 1.39 -3.85
N MET A 11 -15.22 1.59 -3.95
CA MET A 11 -14.62 2.92 -3.89
C MET A 11 -15.00 3.75 -5.13
N ASP A 12 -15.61 4.90 -4.89
CA ASP A 12 -15.78 5.95 -5.89
C ASP A 12 -14.66 7.02 -5.80
N ASP A 13 -14.73 8.04 -6.67
CA ASP A 13 -13.75 9.13 -6.68
C ASP A 13 -13.70 9.90 -5.34
N GLY A 14 -14.82 9.99 -4.64
CA GLY A 14 -14.93 10.62 -3.33
C GLY A 14 -14.24 9.79 -2.24
N ASP A 15 -14.44 8.47 -2.26
CA ASP A 15 -13.74 7.55 -1.38
C ASP A 15 -12.22 7.61 -1.59
N TRP A 16 -11.77 7.67 -2.85
CA TRP A 16 -10.36 7.82 -3.17
C TRP A 16 -9.78 9.14 -2.69
N ALA A 17 -10.49 10.25 -2.82
CA ALA A 17 -10.07 11.53 -2.25
C ALA A 17 -9.93 11.45 -0.71
N VAL A 18 -10.81 10.71 -0.04
CA VAL A 18 -10.71 10.45 1.40
C VAL A 18 -9.49 9.59 1.73
N GLN A 19 -9.22 8.51 0.98
CA GLN A 19 -8.05 7.66 1.21
C GLN A 19 -6.73 8.39 0.94
N GLU A 20 -6.67 9.20 -0.12
CA GLU A 20 -5.52 10.05 -0.43
C GLU A 20 -5.22 10.99 0.75
N ALA A 21 -6.24 11.67 1.28
CA ALA A 21 -6.09 12.56 2.43
C ALA A 21 -5.75 11.80 3.74
N LYS A 22 -6.23 10.56 3.88
CA LYS A 22 -5.91 9.67 5.01
C LYS A 22 -4.46 9.18 4.95
N GLY A 23 -3.89 9.07 3.75
CA GLY A 23 -2.50 8.73 3.49
C GLY A 23 -2.14 7.26 3.63
N TRP A 24 -3.13 6.36 3.69
CA TRP A 24 -2.87 4.91 3.67
C TRP A 24 -4.08 4.09 3.22
N VAL A 25 -3.82 2.96 2.57
CA VAL A 25 -4.83 1.98 2.15
C VAL A 25 -4.20 0.59 2.01
N ASP A 26 -4.98 -0.45 2.31
CA ASP A 26 -4.58 -1.83 2.03
C ASP A 26 -5.13 -2.26 0.67
N VAL A 27 -4.29 -2.91 -0.13
CA VAL A 27 -4.65 -3.39 -1.48
C VAL A 27 -4.20 -4.83 -1.65
N THR A 28 -5.08 -5.67 -2.17
CA THR A 28 -4.75 -7.06 -2.46
C THR A 28 -4.10 -7.14 -3.85
N VAL A 29 -2.91 -7.72 -3.92
CA VAL A 29 -2.22 -8.02 -5.17
C VAL A 29 -2.14 -9.52 -5.33
N CYS A 30 -2.60 -10.03 -6.46
CA CYS A 30 -2.51 -11.44 -6.82
C CYS A 30 -1.38 -11.64 -7.82
N TRP A 31 -0.39 -12.47 -7.48
CA TRP A 31 0.68 -12.88 -8.39
C TRP A 31 1.16 -14.28 -8.04
N ASP A 32 1.66 -15.02 -9.04
CA ASP A 32 2.13 -16.40 -8.88
C ASP A 32 1.09 -17.35 -8.22
N GLY A 33 -0.20 -17.05 -8.41
CA GLY A 33 -1.31 -17.80 -7.80
C GLY A 33 -1.55 -17.49 -6.32
N GLU A 34 -0.79 -16.58 -5.72
CA GLU A 34 -0.97 -16.14 -4.32
C GLU A 34 -1.62 -14.75 -4.27
N GLU A 35 -2.57 -14.56 -3.35
CA GLU A 35 -3.05 -13.24 -2.98
C GLU A 35 -2.25 -12.72 -1.79
N ARG A 36 -1.67 -11.53 -1.91
CA ARG A 36 -1.01 -10.86 -0.78
C ARG A 36 -1.61 -9.49 -0.55
N LEU A 37 -1.84 -9.18 0.71
CA LEU A 37 -2.24 -7.86 1.16
C LEU A 37 -0.98 -6.98 1.25
N LEU A 38 -0.97 -5.86 0.54
CA LEU A 38 0.07 -4.85 0.62
C LEU A 38 -0.51 -3.60 1.29
N SER A 39 0.20 -3.06 2.27
CA SER A 39 -0.18 -1.80 2.92
C SER A 39 0.55 -0.65 2.26
N PHE A 40 -0.20 0.20 1.58
CA PHE A 40 0.31 1.40 0.92
C PHE A 40 0.20 2.60 1.84
N TYR A 41 1.28 3.35 1.98
CA TYR A 41 1.35 4.58 2.77
C TYR A 41 1.94 5.71 1.94
N ASP A 42 1.50 6.94 2.20
CA ASP A 42 2.36 8.10 1.94
C ASP A 42 3.41 8.25 3.05
N GLN A 43 4.48 9.00 2.74
CA GLN A 43 5.59 9.20 3.67
C GLN A 43 5.16 9.87 4.98
N THR A 44 4.26 10.85 4.92
CA THR A 44 3.82 11.61 6.10
C THR A 44 3.04 10.73 7.06
N ARG A 45 2.08 9.97 6.53
CA ARG A 45 1.25 9.06 7.30
C ARG A 45 2.08 7.94 7.92
N LEU A 46 3.02 7.36 7.17
CA LEU A 46 3.91 6.33 7.72
C LEU A 46 4.71 6.85 8.91
N MET A 47 5.32 8.03 8.80
CA MET A 47 6.11 8.61 9.89
C MET A 47 5.26 8.88 11.14
N GLN A 48 4.00 9.29 10.98
CA GLN A 48 3.06 9.43 12.09
C GLN A 48 2.75 8.08 12.74
N THR A 49 2.46 7.05 11.94
CA THR A 49 2.17 5.70 12.43
C THR A 49 3.37 5.12 13.18
N ILE A 50 4.59 5.22 12.62
CA ILE A 50 5.83 4.80 13.29
C ILE A 50 5.98 5.53 14.62
N GLY A 51 5.84 6.86 14.64
CA GLY A 51 5.96 7.65 15.87
C GLY A 51 4.96 7.21 16.95
N HIS A 52 3.72 6.93 16.55
CA HIS A 52 2.68 6.42 17.45
C HIS A 52 3.02 5.03 18.01
N GLU A 53 3.36 4.08 17.15
CA GLU A 53 3.69 2.72 17.56
C GLU A 53 4.96 2.68 18.41
N MET A 54 6.00 3.43 18.04
CA MET A 54 7.22 3.54 18.84
C MET A 54 6.95 4.06 20.26
N ALA A 55 6.05 5.04 20.41
CA ALA A 55 5.66 5.56 21.72
C ALA A 55 4.82 4.56 22.54
N ARG A 56 4.07 3.68 21.87
CA ARG A 56 3.13 2.75 22.49
C ARG A 56 3.75 1.40 22.84
N THR A 57 4.50 0.81 21.93
CA THR A 57 5.01 -0.56 22.01
C THR A 57 6.54 -0.63 21.97
N GLY A 58 7.21 0.43 21.56
CA GLY A 58 8.67 0.45 21.42
C GLY A 58 9.20 -0.21 20.15
N TYR A 59 8.31 -0.58 19.21
CA TYR A 59 8.69 -1.08 17.89
C TYR A 59 7.61 -0.79 16.84
N PHE A 60 7.99 -0.74 15.57
CA PHE A 60 7.07 -0.76 14.43
C PHE A 60 7.40 -1.98 13.58
N ALA A 61 6.37 -2.75 13.24
CA ALA A 61 6.49 -3.90 12.34
C ALA A 61 5.26 -3.91 11.45
N GLU A 62 5.48 -3.90 10.14
CA GLU A 62 4.43 -4.06 9.13
C GLU A 62 4.93 -5.03 8.06
N ARG A 63 4.07 -5.92 7.61
CA ARG A 63 4.40 -6.88 6.56
C ARG A 63 3.99 -6.29 5.22
N SER A 64 4.85 -6.43 4.21
CA SER A 64 4.51 -6.05 2.84
C SER A 64 4.10 -4.57 2.68
N LEU A 65 4.87 -3.67 3.31
CA LEU A 65 4.64 -2.23 3.27
C LEU A 65 5.25 -1.61 2.02
N VAL A 66 4.50 -0.73 1.35
CA VAL A 66 4.97 0.05 0.21
C VAL A 66 4.71 1.53 0.47
N VAL A 67 5.75 2.36 0.28
CA VAL A 67 5.62 3.82 0.38
C VAL A 67 5.50 4.42 -1.01
N VAL A 68 4.46 5.21 -1.22
CA VAL A 68 4.19 5.96 -2.46
C VAL A 68 4.18 7.47 -2.18
N SER A 69 4.25 8.29 -3.24
CA SER A 69 4.22 9.75 -3.11
C SER A 69 2.89 10.27 -2.58
N ALA A 70 1.78 9.69 -3.05
CA ALA A 70 0.42 9.90 -2.55
C ALA A 70 -0.39 8.62 -2.74
N VAL A 71 -1.38 8.39 -1.87
CA VAL A 71 -2.21 7.18 -1.90
C VAL A 71 -3.34 7.36 -2.92
N THR A 72 -3.00 7.21 -4.20
CA THR A 72 -3.94 7.25 -5.33
C THR A 72 -3.86 5.94 -6.12
N PRO A 73 -4.90 5.57 -6.89
CA PRO A 73 -4.89 4.39 -7.75
C PRO A 73 -3.67 4.36 -8.68
N GLU A 74 -3.35 5.48 -9.32
CA GLU A 74 -2.28 5.58 -10.32
C GLU A 74 -0.90 5.32 -9.71
N ASN A 75 -0.65 5.87 -8.51
CA ASN A 75 0.62 5.65 -7.82
C ASN A 75 0.75 4.21 -7.33
N ILE A 76 -0.35 3.62 -6.87
CA ILE A 76 -0.40 2.21 -6.45
C ILE A 76 -0.14 1.29 -7.65
N GLU A 77 -0.81 1.51 -8.77
CA GLU A 77 -0.61 0.75 -10.01
C GLU A 77 0.84 0.85 -10.50
N ALA A 78 1.42 2.05 -10.51
CA ALA A 78 2.80 2.27 -10.90
C ALA A 78 3.78 1.53 -9.97
N ALA A 79 3.53 1.57 -8.66
CA ALA A 79 4.35 0.85 -7.68
C ALA A 79 4.25 -0.67 -7.86
N VAL A 80 3.04 -1.22 -8.02
CA VAL A 80 2.85 -2.66 -8.26
C VAL A 80 3.49 -3.09 -9.58
N ALA A 81 3.40 -2.29 -10.64
CA ALA A 81 4.07 -2.58 -11.91
C ALA A 81 5.60 -2.65 -11.73
N ALA A 82 6.18 -1.74 -10.95
CA ALA A 82 7.61 -1.75 -10.64
C ALA A 82 8.02 -2.96 -9.79
N LEU A 83 7.21 -3.35 -8.81
CA LEU A 83 7.42 -4.57 -8.01
C LEU A 83 7.33 -5.83 -8.86
N ALA A 84 6.32 -5.92 -9.74
CA ALA A 84 6.11 -7.03 -10.65
C ALA A 84 7.27 -7.20 -11.64
N ALA A 85 7.84 -6.10 -12.15
CA ALA A 85 9.02 -6.13 -13.02
C ALA A 85 10.25 -6.74 -12.33
N ARG A 86 10.27 -6.76 -11.00
CA ARG A 86 11.32 -7.34 -10.16
C ARG A 86 10.93 -8.68 -9.55
N GLY A 87 9.75 -9.22 -9.88
CA GLY A 87 9.25 -10.47 -9.30
C GLY A 87 8.87 -10.36 -7.82
N PHE A 88 8.49 -9.17 -7.34
CA PHE A 88 8.08 -8.91 -5.96
C PHE A 88 9.12 -9.29 -4.89
N VAL A 89 10.41 -9.29 -5.23
CA VAL A 89 11.50 -9.67 -4.30
C VAL A 89 11.69 -8.72 -3.12
N ASP A 90 11.11 -7.51 -3.18
CA ASP A 90 11.20 -6.49 -2.13
C ASP A 90 10.11 -6.62 -1.05
N ILE A 91 9.21 -7.60 -1.18
CA ILE A 91 7.97 -7.73 -0.41
C ILE A 91 7.88 -9.10 0.28
#